data_AF-A0A0Q0S7Z5-F1
#
_entry.id   AF-A0A0Q0S7Z5-F1
#
_cell.length_a   1.000
_cell.length_b   1.000
_cell.length_c   1.000
_cell.angle_alpha   90.00
_cell.angle_beta   90.00
_cell.angle_gamma   90.00
#
_symmetry.space_group_name_H-M   'P 1'
#
loop_
_entity.id
_entity.type
_entity.pdbx_description
1 polymer ?
#
loop_
_entity_poly.entity_id
_entity_poly.type
_entity_poly.pdbx_seq_one_letter_code
_entity_poly.pdbx_strand_id
1 'polypeptide(L)'
;MMKITPVVKQLLIINIIFFIGSQLVPVSYEYLALFFPENPGFKFWQPITHMFMHGGFAHIAFNMFALYSFGSTLEHFWGGKKFLFFYISCGLGAALVNFAVNYYFYQDSLNILLANGFNKTDILSLLNEGKIDTRWQQILTVSEFKHFTEAYLGTVIGASGAVYGLLIAFTFMFPNAELGIMFIPIPIKAKYFVPVYMLLFDGFFGIFGSSFMGIESGIAHYAHIGGALFGFLIMWYWKKNQFNNNRWN
;
A
#
# COMPACT_ATOMS: atom_id res chain seq x y z
N MET A 1 -22.54 -12.28 -15.68
CA MET A 1 -21.79 -11.58 -14.62
C MET A 1 -21.41 -12.61 -13.56
N MET A 2 -20.13 -12.75 -13.23
CA MET A 2 -19.73 -13.59 -12.08
C MET A 2 -20.34 -12.99 -10.82
N LYS A 3 -20.97 -13.83 -9.99
CA LYS A 3 -21.46 -13.40 -8.67
C LYS A 3 -20.25 -13.04 -7.80
N ILE A 4 -20.35 -11.93 -7.06
CA ILE A 4 -19.32 -11.57 -6.08
C ILE A 4 -19.12 -12.71 -5.09
N THR A 5 -17.87 -13.07 -4.84
CA THR A 5 -17.52 -14.16 -3.94
C THR A 5 -17.59 -13.72 -2.46
N PRO A 6 -17.79 -14.65 -1.51
CA PRO A 6 -18.05 -14.30 -0.12
C PRO A 6 -16.96 -13.46 0.56
N VAL A 7 -15.68 -13.81 0.39
CA VAL A 7 -14.58 -13.08 1.06
C VAL A 7 -14.41 -11.70 0.45
N VAL A 8 -14.43 -11.58 -0.88
CA VAL A 8 -14.37 -10.27 -1.55
C VAL A 8 -15.53 -9.38 -1.10
N LYS A 9 -16.75 -9.92 -1.02
CA LYS A 9 -17.91 -9.17 -0.49
C LYS A 9 -17.67 -8.67 0.93
N GLN A 10 -17.13 -9.51 1.82
CA GLN A 10 -16.82 -9.13 3.20
C GLN A 10 -15.74 -8.06 3.25
N LEU A 11 -14.69 -8.16 2.43
CA LEU A 11 -13.63 -7.16 2.34
C LEU A 11 -14.16 -5.82 1.82
N LEU A 12 -15.05 -5.80 0.83
CA LEU A 12 -15.69 -4.56 0.38
C LEU A 12 -16.49 -3.92 1.52
N ILE A 13 -17.32 -4.71 2.21
CA ILE A 13 -18.18 -4.21 3.31
C ILE A 13 -17.33 -3.63 4.44
N ILE A 14 -16.30 -4.35 4.92
CA ILE A 14 -15.48 -3.87 6.04
C ILE A 14 -14.73 -2.58 5.67
N ASN A 15 -14.19 -2.47 4.45
CA ASN A 15 -13.53 -1.23 4.00
C ASN A 15 -14.49 -0.04 3.95
N ILE A 16 -15.73 -0.25 3.49
CA ILE A 16 -16.77 0.79 3.50
C ILE A 16 -17.13 1.20 4.93
N ILE A 17 -17.28 0.23 5.84
CA ILE A 17 -17.56 0.50 7.27
C ILE A 17 -16.44 1.31 7.90
N PHE A 18 -15.18 0.93 7.68
CA PHE A 18 -14.03 1.66 8.22
C PHE A 18 -13.94 3.07 7.62
N PHE A 19 -14.18 3.22 6.32
CA PHE A 19 -14.18 4.54 5.67
C PHE A 19 -15.23 5.47 6.27
N ILE A 20 -16.49 5.04 6.33
CA ILE A 20 -17.59 5.84 6.91
C ILE A 20 -17.34 6.07 8.41
N GLY A 21 -16.96 5.03 9.15
CA GLY A 21 -16.68 5.12 10.58
C GLY A 21 -15.55 6.11 10.90
N SER A 22 -14.49 6.13 10.09
CA SER A 22 -13.36 7.04 10.27
C SER A 22 -13.72 8.51 10.04
N GLN A 23 -14.71 8.78 9.18
CA GLN A 23 -15.24 10.13 8.94
C GLN A 23 -16.06 10.64 10.14
N LEU A 24 -16.75 9.73 10.84
CA LEU A 24 -17.57 10.05 12.02
C LEU A 24 -16.74 10.13 13.31
N VAL A 25 -15.61 9.43 13.34
CA VAL A 25 -14.72 9.34 14.51
C VAL A 25 -13.30 9.71 14.08
N PRO A 26 -12.95 11.01 14.00
CA PRO A 26 -11.66 11.44 13.45
C PRO A 26 -10.44 10.87 14.16
N VAL A 27 -10.53 10.69 15.50
CA VAL A 27 -9.47 10.07 16.31
C VAL A 27 -9.11 8.65 15.83
N SER A 28 -9.97 7.99 15.06
CA SER A 28 -9.67 6.69 14.46
C SER A 28 -8.38 6.67 13.63
N TYR A 29 -7.98 7.77 12.99
CA TYR A 29 -6.72 7.85 12.24
C TYR A 29 -5.50 7.73 13.15
N GLU A 30 -5.55 8.29 14.36
CA GLU A 30 -4.46 8.18 15.35
C GLU A 30 -4.25 6.74 15.82
N TYR A 31 -5.33 5.95 15.87
CA TYR A 31 -5.27 4.56 16.33
C TYR A 31 -5.07 3.54 15.21
N LEU A 32 -5.62 3.78 14.01
CA LEU A 32 -5.75 2.75 12.97
C LEU A 32 -4.83 2.97 11.76
N ALA A 33 -4.37 4.19 11.49
CA ALA A 33 -3.40 4.46 10.44
C ALA A 33 -2.00 3.96 10.83
N LEU A 34 -1.17 3.62 9.84
CA LEU A 34 0.17 3.10 10.10
C LEU A 34 1.17 4.24 10.29
N PHE A 35 1.56 4.48 11.53
CA PHE A 35 2.63 5.41 11.85
C PHE A 35 4.00 4.76 11.64
N PHE A 36 5.02 5.60 11.50
CA PHE A 36 6.40 5.15 11.47
C PHE A 36 6.82 4.53 12.82
N PRO A 37 7.63 3.45 12.84
CA PRO A 37 7.92 2.73 14.08
C PRO A 37 8.56 3.56 15.20
N GLU A 38 9.34 4.61 14.89
CA GLU A 38 9.93 5.48 15.91
C GLU A 38 8.97 6.60 16.38
N ASN A 39 7.84 6.81 15.70
CA ASN A 39 6.84 7.78 16.10
C ASN A 39 6.06 7.26 17.33
N PRO A 40 5.83 8.05 18.38
CA PRO A 40 5.11 7.62 19.59
C PRO A 40 3.64 7.22 19.33
N GLY A 41 3.06 7.70 18.23
CA GLY A 41 1.74 7.30 17.74
C GLY A 41 1.68 5.86 17.21
N PHE A 42 2.82 5.21 16.96
CA PHE A 42 2.85 3.83 16.49
C PHE A 42 2.24 2.85 17.51
N LYS A 43 1.47 1.89 17.00
CA LYS A 43 0.83 0.81 17.76
C LYS A 43 0.95 -0.50 17.01
N PHE A 44 1.13 -1.60 17.74
CA PHE A 44 1.45 -2.91 17.15
C PHE A 44 0.34 -3.49 16.25
N TRP A 45 -0.91 -3.02 16.36
CA TRP A 45 -2.03 -3.46 15.52
C TRP A 45 -2.14 -2.71 14.18
N GLN A 46 -1.48 -1.55 14.05
CA GLN A 46 -1.57 -0.70 12.87
C GLN A 46 -1.16 -1.41 11.57
N PRO A 47 -0.16 -2.31 11.53
CA PRO A 47 0.17 -3.08 10.33
C PRO A 47 -0.99 -3.91 9.76
N ILE A 48 -2.05 -4.18 10.55
CA ILE A 48 -3.27 -4.82 10.03
C ILE A 48 -4.36 -3.77 9.80
N THR A 49 -4.61 -2.89 10.76
CA THR A 49 -5.76 -1.96 10.69
C THR A 49 -5.63 -0.94 9.57
N HIS A 50 -4.41 -0.51 9.25
CA HIS A 50 -4.18 0.49 8.20
C HIS A 50 -4.65 0.02 6.82
N MET A 51 -4.69 -1.29 6.59
CA MET A 51 -5.17 -1.90 5.35
C MET A 51 -6.64 -1.58 5.05
N PHE A 52 -7.39 -1.11 6.06
CA PHE A 52 -8.81 -0.79 5.96
C PHE A 52 -9.11 0.71 6.02
N MET A 53 -8.11 1.55 6.30
CA MET A 53 -8.23 3.01 6.37
C MET A 53 -8.08 3.64 4.99
N HIS A 54 -8.82 4.72 4.67
CA HIS A 54 -8.77 5.37 3.36
C HIS A 54 -8.94 6.89 3.49
N GLY A 55 -7.97 7.65 3.00
CA GLY A 55 -7.93 9.12 3.17
C GLY A 55 -8.92 9.93 2.32
N GLY A 56 -9.63 9.30 1.39
CA GLY A 56 -10.57 10.02 0.52
C GLY A 56 -11.43 9.12 -0.36
N PHE A 57 -12.49 9.69 -0.92
CA PHE A 57 -13.47 8.95 -1.73
C PHE A 57 -12.84 8.30 -2.96
N ALA A 58 -12.01 9.03 -3.71
CA ALA A 58 -11.32 8.47 -4.88
C ALA A 58 -10.40 7.30 -4.48
N HIS A 59 -9.70 7.44 -3.34
CA HIS A 59 -8.78 6.43 -2.85
C HIS A 59 -9.51 5.10 -2.53
N ILE A 60 -10.64 5.15 -1.81
CA ILE A 60 -11.43 3.93 -1.58
C ILE A 60 -12.09 3.42 -2.86
N ALA A 61 -12.61 4.30 -3.72
CA ALA A 61 -13.29 3.89 -4.94
C ALA A 61 -12.39 3.06 -5.87
N PHE A 62 -11.14 3.49 -6.10
CA PHE A 62 -10.20 2.74 -6.94
C PHE A 62 -9.77 1.41 -6.30
N ASN A 63 -9.50 1.39 -4.99
CA ASN A 63 -9.16 0.15 -4.28
C ASN A 63 -10.29 -0.88 -4.35
N MET A 64 -11.52 -0.44 -4.05
CA MET A 64 -12.69 -1.32 -4.06
C MET A 64 -13.06 -1.76 -5.46
N PHE A 65 -12.89 -0.90 -6.47
CA PHE A 65 -13.06 -1.27 -7.87
C PHE A 65 -12.09 -2.36 -8.31
N ALA A 66 -10.81 -2.24 -7.97
CA ALA A 66 -9.82 -3.27 -8.28
C ALA A 66 -10.09 -4.58 -7.54
N LEU A 67 -10.38 -4.51 -6.23
CA LEU A 67 -10.71 -5.68 -5.42
C LEU A 67 -11.96 -6.40 -5.95
N TYR A 68 -13.00 -5.66 -6.34
CA TYR A 68 -14.20 -6.21 -6.95
C TYR A 68 -13.90 -6.87 -8.30
N SER A 69 -13.17 -6.18 -9.17
CA SER A 69 -12.93 -6.60 -10.56
C SER A 69 -12.05 -7.84 -10.68
N PHE A 70 -11.02 -7.94 -9.85
CA PHE A 70 -10.01 -9.00 -9.94
C PHE A 70 -10.12 -10.02 -8.81
N GLY A 71 -10.56 -9.60 -7.63
CA GLY A 71 -10.59 -10.46 -6.44
C GLY A 71 -11.54 -11.63 -6.55
N SER A 72 -12.75 -11.41 -7.09
CA SER A 72 -13.73 -12.51 -7.20
C SER A 72 -13.25 -13.63 -8.12
N THR A 73 -12.51 -13.26 -9.18
CA THR A 73 -11.89 -14.23 -10.08
C THR A 73 -10.86 -15.08 -9.33
N LEU A 74 -9.93 -14.45 -8.60
CA LEU A 74 -8.90 -15.19 -7.85
C LEU A 74 -9.51 -16.03 -6.72
N GLU A 75 -10.49 -15.51 -5.98
CA GLU A 75 -11.18 -16.26 -4.93
C GLU A 75 -11.89 -17.49 -5.50
N HIS A 76 -12.46 -17.41 -6.70
CA HIS A 76 -13.09 -18.56 -7.35
C HIS A 76 -12.09 -19.69 -7.64
N PHE A 77 -10.87 -19.36 -8.08
CA PHE A 77 -9.84 -20.36 -8.38
C PHE A 77 -9.14 -20.92 -7.13
N TRP A 78 -8.99 -20.13 -6.08
CA TRP A 78 -8.23 -20.53 -4.88
C TRP A 78 -9.08 -20.97 -3.70
N GLY A 79 -10.36 -20.58 -3.68
CA GLY A 79 -11.21 -20.62 -2.50
C GLY A 79 -10.89 -19.49 -1.51
N GLY A 80 -11.87 -19.17 -0.67
CA GLY A 80 -11.83 -18.03 0.26
C GLY A 80 -10.63 -18.02 1.21
N LYS A 81 -10.23 -19.17 1.77
CA LYS A 81 -9.12 -19.24 2.74
C LYS A 81 -7.77 -18.84 2.12
N LYS A 82 -7.46 -19.37 0.94
CA LYS A 82 -6.20 -19.05 0.23
C LYS A 82 -6.20 -17.62 -0.28
N PHE A 83 -7.33 -17.15 -0.79
CA PHE A 83 -7.49 -15.75 -1.21
C PHE A 83 -7.27 -14.78 -0.04
N LEU A 84 -7.91 -15.02 1.11
CA LEU A 84 -7.75 -14.17 2.29
C LEU A 84 -6.30 -14.17 2.80
N PHE A 85 -5.67 -15.35 2.88
CA PHE A 85 -4.26 -15.47 3.24
C PHE A 85 -3.38 -14.65 2.30
N PHE A 86 -3.59 -14.77 0.99
CA PHE A 86 -2.84 -14.03 -0.02
C PHE A 86 -3.02 -12.51 0.15
N TYR A 87 -4.27 -12.06 0.27
CA TYR A 87 -4.62 -10.64 0.42
C TYR A 87 -3.96 -10.02 1.65
N ILE A 88 -4.10 -10.66 2.82
CA ILE A 88 -3.49 -10.18 4.07
C ILE A 88 -1.96 -10.23 4.00
N SER A 89 -1.38 -11.28 3.44
CA SER A 89 0.08 -11.39 3.30
C SER A 89 0.66 -10.31 2.40
N CYS A 90 -0.03 -9.94 1.31
CA CYS A 90 0.40 -8.84 0.45
C CYS A 90 0.33 -7.48 1.17
N GLY A 91 -0.71 -7.24 1.97
CA GLY A 91 -0.81 -6.02 2.79
C GLY A 91 0.26 -5.93 3.89
N LEU A 92 0.54 -7.03 4.58
CA LEU A 92 1.63 -7.07 5.57
C LEU A 92 3.01 -6.95 4.92
N GLY A 93 3.20 -7.57 3.76
CA GLY A 93 4.41 -7.42 2.94
C GLY A 93 4.63 -5.98 2.47
N ALA A 94 3.56 -5.30 2.07
CA ALA A 94 3.56 -3.87 1.77
C ALA A 94 4.03 -3.03 2.97
N ALA A 95 3.43 -3.24 4.14
CA ALA A 95 3.82 -2.55 5.38
C ALA A 95 5.29 -2.82 5.75
N LEU A 96 5.75 -4.06 5.61
CA LEU A 96 7.13 -4.44 5.93
C LEU A 96 8.15 -3.75 5.02
N VAL A 97 7.94 -3.77 3.71
CA VAL A 97 8.84 -3.11 2.75
C VAL A 97 8.80 -1.60 2.96
N ASN A 98 7.61 -1.04 3.17
CA ASN A 98 7.47 0.38 3.49
C ASN A 98 8.28 0.76 4.74
N PHE A 99 8.19 -0.02 5.82
CA PHE A 99 8.98 0.20 7.02
C PHE A 99 10.47 0.11 6.77
N ALA A 100 10.94 -0.94 6.10
CA ALA A 100 12.36 -1.13 5.85
C ALA A 100 12.95 0.07 5.08
N VAL A 101 12.27 0.51 4.02
CA VAL A 101 12.75 1.61 3.17
C VAL A 101 12.70 2.95 3.90
N ASN A 102 11.57 3.29 4.53
CA ASN A 102 11.46 4.55 5.26
C ASN A 102 12.41 4.58 6.47
N TYR A 103 12.62 3.46 7.14
CA TYR A 103 13.56 3.38 8.26
C TYR A 103 14.99 3.64 7.79
N TYR A 104 15.40 3.07 6.65
CA TYR A 104 16.71 3.30 6.07
C TYR A 104 16.94 4.80 5.78
N PHE A 105 16.04 5.43 5.02
CA PHE A 105 16.18 6.86 4.67
C PHE A 105 16.05 7.78 5.89
N TYR A 106 15.22 7.42 6.86
CA TYR A 106 15.08 8.18 8.10
C TYR A 106 16.39 8.18 8.89
N GLN A 107 17.01 7.01 9.09
CA GLN A 107 18.28 6.91 9.81
C GLN A 107 19.42 7.62 9.08
N ASP A 108 19.45 7.53 7.75
CA ASP A 108 20.45 8.22 6.93
C ASP A 108 20.38 9.74 7.12
N SER A 109 19.19 10.34 6.91
CA SER A 109 18.96 11.77 7.14
C SER A 109 19.22 12.18 8.59
N LEU A 110 18.83 11.36 9.57
CA LEU A 110 19.11 11.60 10.98
C LEU A 110 20.62 11.68 11.22
N ASN A 111 21.38 10.71 10.73
CA ASN A 111 22.84 10.67 10.90
C ASN A 111 23.53 11.87 10.26
N ILE A 112 23.07 12.33 9.09
CA ILE A 112 23.57 13.55 8.44
C ILE A 112 23.34 14.77 9.34
N LEU A 113 22.14 14.92 9.92
CA LEU A 113 21.84 16.04 10.83
C LEU A 113 22.70 15.99 12.10
N LEU A 114 22.88 14.80 12.70
CA LEU A 114 23.73 14.62 13.88
C LEU A 114 25.20 14.98 13.58
N ALA A 115 25.71 14.58 12.43
CA ALA A 115 27.07 14.91 11.98
C ALA A 115 27.27 16.43 11.77
N ASN A 116 26.20 17.18 11.52
CA ASN A 116 26.20 18.64 11.38
C ASN A 116 25.85 19.38 12.69
N GLY A 117 25.93 18.70 13.84
CA GLY A 117 25.82 19.31 15.16
C GLY A 117 24.41 19.46 15.71
N PHE A 118 23.39 18.88 15.07
CA PHE A 118 22.04 18.83 15.63
C PHE A 118 21.96 17.73 16.70
N ASN A 119 21.13 17.95 17.74
CA ASN A 119 20.91 16.97 18.79
C ASN A 119 19.71 16.07 18.44
N LYS A 120 19.85 14.74 18.62
CA LYS A 120 18.77 13.78 18.37
C LYS A 120 17.51 14.08 19.19
N THR A 121 17.66 14.43 20.46
CA THR A 121 16.54 14.72 21.36
C THR A 121 15.75 15.93 20.88
N ASP A 122 16.44 16.99 20.45
CA ASP A 122 15.79 18.20 19.94
C ASP A 122 15.06 17.94 18.62
N ILE A 123 15.69 17.18 17.70
CA ILE A 123 15.06 16.74 16.45
C ILE A 123 13.78 15.96 16.75
N LEU A 124 13.85 14.95 17.61
CA LEU A 124 12.70 14.13 17.96
C LEU A 124 11.62 14.92 18.70
N SER A 125 11.98 15.85 19.58
CA SER A 125 11.02 16.72 20.26
C SER A 125 10.25 17.58 19.27
N LEU A 126 10.94 18.21 18.30
CA LEU A 126 10.30 19.00 17.26
C LEU A 126 9.35 18.14 16.41
N LEU A 127 9.82 16.97 15.95
CA LEU A 127 9.00 16.08 15.14
C LEU A 127 7.77 15.56 15.90
N ASN A 128 7.90 15.26 17.20
CA ASN A 128 6.78 14.87 18.05
C ASN A 128 5.72 15.96 18.20
N GLU A 129 6.12 17.23 18.10
CA GLU A 129 5.21 18.38 18.09
C GLU A 129 4.63 18.67 16.69
N GLY A 130 4.95 17.86 15.68
CA GLY A 130 4.58 18.11 14.28
C GLY A 130 5.33 19.28 13.66
N LYS A 131 6.44 19.71 14.26
CA LYS A 131 7.25 20.84 13.82
C LYS A 131 8.50 20.37 13.07
N ILE A 132 8.99 21.22 12.18
CA ILE A 132 10.18 20.98 11.39
C ILE A 132 11.11 22.19 11.51
N ASP A 133 12.41 21.93 11.62
CA ASP A 133 13.44 22.96 11.56
C ASP A 133 13.83 23.24 10.10
N THR A 134 13.64 24.48 9.65
CA THR A 134 13.95 24.89 8.26
C THR A 134 15.44 24.83 7.94
N ARG A 135 16.31 24.83 8.95
CA ARG A 135 17.77 24.68 8.76
C ARG A 135 18.13 23.32 8.18
N TRP A 136 17.32 22.29 8.38
CA TRP A 136 17.56 20.97 7.80
C TRP A 136 17.56 20.99 6.27
N GLN A 137 16.81 21.91 5.64
CA GLN A 137 16.77 22.05 4.18
C GLN A 137 18.07 22.60 3.58
N GLN A 138 18.95 23.17 4.41
CA GLN A 138 20.26 23.64 3.96
C GLN A 138 21.31 22.52 3.98
N ILE A 139 21.00 21.40 4.65
CA ILE A 139 21.92 20.29 4.92
C ILE A 139 21.50 19.04 4.14
N LEU A 140 20.21 18.73 4.20
CA LEU A 140 19.61 17.62 3.47
C LEU A 140 19.23 18.07 2.06
N THR A 141 19.38 17.18 1.09
CA THR A 141 18.77 17.32 -0.23
C THR A 141 17.24 17.39 -0.11
N VAL A 142 16.58 17.90 -1.15
CA VAL A 142 15.11 17.99 -1.19
C VAL A 142 14.45 16.62 -0.97
N SER A 143 15.02 15.55 -1.55
CA SER A 143 14.53 14.18 -1.37
C SER A 143 14.74 13.66 0.04
N GLU A 144 15.92 13.85 0.62
CA GLU A 144 16.24 13.40 1.98
C GLU A 144 15.36 14.11 3.01
N PHE A 145 15.20 15.43 2.88
CA PHE A 145 14.33 16.22 3.75
C PHE A 145 12.88 15.74 3.66
N LYS A 146 12.37 15.55 2.43
CA LYS A 146 11.01 15.06 2.20
C LYS A 146 10.81 13.68 2.81
N HIS A 147 11.67 12.70 2.48
CA HIS A 147 11.56 11.35 3.04
C HIS A 147 11.69 11.33 4.57
N PHE A 148 12.60 12.11 5.14
CA PHE A 148 12.80 12.19 6.58
C PHE A 148 11.55 12.68 7.32
N THR A 149 10.99 13.80 6.84
CA THR A 149 9.82 14.45 7.46
C THR A 149 8.53 13.71 7.18
N GLU A 150 8.29 13.28 5.94
CA GLU A 150 7.10 12.50 5.57
C GLU A 150 7.09 11.15 6.28
N ALA A 151 8.23 10.42 6.34
CA ALA A 151 8.27 9.15 7.05
C ALA A 151 7.80 9.31 8.49
N TYR A 152 8.30 10.31 9.23
CA TYR A 152 7.97 10.47 10.64
C TYR A 152 6.58 11.07 10.89
N LEU A 153 6.19 12.10 10.13
CA LEU A 153 4.97 12.88 10.36
C LEU A 153 3.76 12.34 9.61
N GLY A 154 3.99 11.63 8.52
CA GLY A 154 2.94 11.02 7.71
C GLY A 154 2.47 9.69 8.27
N THR A 155 1.40 9.18 7.68
CA THR A 155 0.88 7.84 7.97
C THR A 155 0.67 7.08 6.68
N VAL A 156 0.67 5.74 6.75
CA VAL A 156 0.28 4.89 5.63
C VAL A 156 -1.11 4.33 5.89
N ILE A 157 -1.98 4.44 4.89
CA ILE A 157 -3.35 3.95 4.91
C ILE A 157 -3.70 3.36 3.54
N GLY A 158 -4.56 2.36 3.52
CA GLY A 158 -5.17 1.86 2.29
C GLY A 158 -4.97 0.37 2.06
N ALA A 159 -5.92 -0.21 1.35
CA ALA A 159 -5.87 -1.59 0.87
C ALA A 159 -4.88 -1.81 -0.29
N SER A 160 -4.26 -0.74 -0.79
CA SER A 160 -3.58 -0.71 -2.08
C SER A 160 -2.39 -1.64 -2.18
N GLY A 161 -1.62 -1.85 -1.10
CA GLY A 161 -0.56 -2.87 -1.06
C GLY A 161 -1.11 -4.28 -1.34
N ALA A 162 -2.23 -4.64 -0.73
CA ALA A 162 -2.89 -5.92 -1.00
C ALA A 162 -3.46 -5.99 -2.42
N VAL A 163 -4.03 -4.89 -2.91
CA VAL A 163 -4.54 -4.78 -4.30
C VAL A 163 -3.41 -4.93 -5.32
N TYR A 164 -2.24 -4.36 -5.09
CA TYR A 164 -1.08 -4.51 -5.99
C TYR A 164 -0.62 -5.96 -6.07
N GLY A 165 -0.54 -6.65 -4.93
CA GLY A 165 -0.29 -8.09 -4.91
C GLY A 165 -1.35 -8.89 -5.69
N LEU A 166 -2.62 -8.50 -5.57
CA LEU A 166 -3.75 -9.11 -6.26
C LEU A 166 -3.72 -8.89 -7.78
N LEU A 167 -3.31 -7.71 -8.25
CA LEU A 167 -3.07 -7.45 -9.68
C LEU A 167 -1.92 -8.30 -10.23
N ILE A 168 -0.83 -8.46 -9.46
CA ILE A 168 0.27 -9.36 -9.83
C ILE A 168 -0.23 -10.81 -9.92
N ALA A 169 -1.00 -11.28 -8.94
CA ALA A 169 -1.60 -12.61 -8.98
C ALA A 169 -2.50 -12.83 -10.19
N PHE A 170 -3.36 -11.87 -10.49
CA PHE A 170 -4.23 -11.93 -11.66
C PHE A 170 -3.42 -12.03 -12.94
N THR A 171 -2.39 -11.21 -13.10
CA THR A 171 -1.48 -11.26 -14.26
C THR A 171 -0.72 -12.58 -14.37
N PHE A 172 -0.33 -13.17 -13.24
CA PHE A 172 0.33 -14.48 -13.21
C PHE A 172 -0.58 -15.61 -13.69
N MET A 173 -1.86 -15.58 -13.30
CA MET A 173 -2.82 -16.63 -13.61
C MET A 173 -3.48 -16.44 -14.98
N PHE A 174 -3.71 -15.18 -15.37
CA PHE A 174 -4.47 -14.81 -16.56
C PHE A 174 -3.69 -13.81 -17.44
N PRO A 175 -2.43 -14.10 -17.84
CA PRO A 175 -1.58 -13.13 -18.54
C PRO A 175 -2.14 -12.64 -19.88
N ASN A 176 -2.98 -13.47 -20.52
CA ASN A 176 -3.62 -13.18 -21.80
C ASN A 176 -5.08 -12.72 -21.65
N ALA A 177 -5.61 -12.58 -20.42
CA ALA A 177 -6.94 -12.01 -20.24
C ALA A 177 -6.96 -10.57 -20.76
N GLU A 178 -7.97 -10.26 -21.56
CA GLU A 178 -8.12 -8.96 -22.21
C GLU A 178 -8.97 -8.06 -21.31
N LEU A 179 -8.37 -6.95 -20.87
CA LEU A 179 -8.99 -5.98 -19.98
C LEU A 179 -9.38 -4.75 -20.80
N GLY A 180 -10.67 -4.40 -20.76
CA GLY A 180 -11.16 -3.16 -21.36
C GLY A 180 -10.80 -1.97 -20.49
N ILE A 181 -10.34 -0.88 -21.11
CA ILE A 181 -10.20 0.42 -20.47
C ILE A 181 -11.41 1.25 -20.89
N MET A 182 -12.07 1.91 -19.93
CA MET A 182 -13.18 2.79 -20.24
C MET A 182 -12.71 3.83 -21.28
N PHE A 183 -13.45 3.93 -22.40
CA PHE A 183 -13.18 4.81 -23.55
C PHE A 183 -12.06 4.42 -24.53
N ILE A 184 -11.30 3.35 -24.28
CA ILE A 184 -10.36 2.81 -25.26
C ILE A 184 -10.97 1.52 -25.83
N PRO A 185 -11.36 1.49 -27.12
CA PRO A 185 -12.05 0.35 -27.73
C PRO A 185 -11.13 -0.86 -27.98
N ILE A 186 -9.88 -0.82 -27.50
CA ILE A 186 -8.88 -1.85 -27.68
C ILE A 186 -8.60 -2.50 -26.32
N PRO A 187 -9.06 -3.75 -26.10
CA PRO A 187 -8.71 -4.50 -24.91
C PRO A 187 -7.20 -4.73 -24.81
N ILE A 188 -6.64 -4.58 -23.62
CA ILE A 188 -5.21 -4.77 -23.36
C ILE A 188 -5.02 -6.03 -22.52
N LYS A 189 -4.08 -6.89 -22.92
CA LYS A 189 -3.76 -8.10 -22.15
C LYS A 189 -3.23 -7.75 -20.76
N ALA A 190 -3.65 -8.49 -19.75
CA ALA A 190 -3.30 -8.26 -18.34
C ALA A 190 -1.79 -8.07 -18.11
N LYS A 191 -0.95 -8.86 -18.79
CA LYS A 191 0.53 -8.77 -18.71
C LYS A 191 1.12 -7.41 -19.12
N TYR A 192 0.42 -6.65 -19.94
CA TYR A 192 0.80 -5.27 -20.30
C TYR A 192 0.02 -4.25 -19.49
N PHE A 193 -1.28 -4.50 -19.29
CA PHE A 193 -2.16 -3.61 -18.57
C PHE A 193 -1.70 -3.37 -17.13
N VAL A 194 -1.38 -4.43 -16.38
CA VAL A 194 -1.06 -4.31 -14.95
C VAL A 194 0.22 -3.52 -14.69
N PRO A 195 1.38 -3.81 -15.33
CA PRO A 195 2.58 -3.00 -15.13
C PRO A 195 2.38 -1.53 -15.54
N VAL A 196 1.71 -1.28 -16.67
CA VAL A 196 1.40 0.09 -17.12
C VAL A 196 0.48 0.79 -16.14
N TYR A 197 -0.57 0.12 -15.67
CA TYR A 197 -1.49 0.65 -14.67
C TYR A 197 -0.77 0.99 -13.37
N MET A 198 0.11 0.12 -12.87
CA MET A 198 0.88 0.36 -11.65
C MET A 198 1.83 1.56 -11.81
N LEU A 199 2.53 1.66 -12.95
CA LEU A 199 3.42 2.78 -13.25
C LEU A 199 2.68 4.10 -13.42
N LEU A 200 1.53 4.08 -14.12
CA LEU A 200 0.68 5.25 -14.26
C LEU A 200 0.08 5.61 -12.91
N PHE A 201 -0.41 4.67 -12.12
CA PHE A 201 -1.06 4.99 -10.86
C PHE A 201 -0.06 5.57 -9.85
N ASP A 202 1.11 4.94 -9.68
CA ASP A 202 2.14 5.42 -8.75
C ASP A 202 2.86 6.67 -9.26
N GLY A 203 3.17 6.73 -10.56
CA GLY A 203 3.88 7.86 -11.16
C GLY A 203 2.98 9.07 -11.37
N PHE A 204 1.81 8.90 -11.99
CA PHE A 204 0.89 10.01 -12.28
C PHE A 204 0.18 10.51 -11.02
N PHE A 205 -0.41 9.64 -10.19
CA PHE A 205 -1.07 10.12 -8.96
C PHE A 205 -0.08 10.44 -7.84
N GLY A 206 1.13 9.87 -7.83
CA GLY A 206 2.19 10.27 -6.90
C GLY A 206 2.74 11.68 -7.16
N ILE A 207 2.75 12.13 -8.43
CA ILE A 207 3.24 13.46 -8.84
C ILE A 207 2.11 14.50 -8.86
N PHE A 208 0.91 14.15 -9.31
CA PHE A 208 -0.21 15.10 -9.49
C PHE A 208 -1.34 14.97 -8.44
N GLY A 209 -1.36 13.91 -7.63
CA GLY A 209 -2.50 13.57 -6.76
C GLY A 209 -2.56 14.30 -5.41
N SER A 210 -1.45 14.90 -4.95
CA SER A 210 -1.39 15.63 -3.68
C SER A 210 -2.26 16.88 -3.66
N SER A 211 -2.57 17.46 -4.83
CA SER A 211 -3.37 18.70 -4.94
C SER A 211 -4.78 18.51 -5.49
N PHE A 212 -5.12 17.37 -6.11
CA PHE A 212 -6.40 17.19 -6.81
C PHE A 212 -7.32 16.12 -6.21
N MET A 213 -6.80 15.14 -5.47
CA MET A 213 -7.57 13.94 -5.08
C MET A 213 -7.40 13.47 -3.63
N GLY A 214 -6.65 14.20 -2.78
CA GLY A 214 -6.41 13.81 -1.38
C GLY A 214 -5.65 12.49 -1.24
N ILE A 215 -4.81 12.16 -2.22
CA ILE A 215 -3.94 10.97 -2.20
C ILE A 215 -2.60 11.43 -1.61
N GLU A 216 -2.28 10.99 -0.39
CA GLU A 216 -1.02 11.35 0.28
C GLU A 216 0.20 10.79 -0.46
N SER A 217 1.18 11.67 -0.68
CA SER A 217 2.35 11.44 -1.53
C SER A 217 3.49 10.70 -0.84
N GLY A 218 4.39 10.12 -1.65
CA GLY A 218 5.73 9.66 -1.25
C GLY A 218 5.77 8.28 -0.59
N ILE A 219 5.18 8.16 0.59
CA ILE A 219 5.33 6.97 1.46
C ILE A 219 4.56 5.77 0.87
N ALA A 220 3.35 5.98 0.36
CA ALA A 220 2.50 4.91 -0.17
C ALA A 220 3.14 4.14 -1.35
N HIS A 221 4.09 4.74 -2.07
CA HIS A 221 4.75 4.09 -3.20
C HIS A 221 5.54 2.84 -2.80
N TYR A 222 6.27 2.88 -1.68
CA TYR A 222 7.02 1.72 -1.21
C TYR A 222 6.10 0.62 -0.70
N ALA A 223 4.95 0.97 -0.13
CA ALA A 223 3.91 0.00 0.22
C ALA A 223 3.35 -0.69 -1.03
N HIS A 224 3.07 0.04 -2.10
CA HIS A 224 2.61 -0.51 -3.38
C HIS A 224 3.61 -1.49 -3.98
N ILE A 225 4.89 -1.10 -4.05
CA ILE A 225 5.99 -1.97 -4.50
C ILE A 225 6.10 -3.21 -3.62
N GLY A 226 6.03 -3.05 -2.29
CA GLY A 226 6.10 -4.16 -1.34
C GLY A 226 4.96 -5.15 -1.53
N GLY A 227 3.74 -4.67 -1.73
CA GLY A 227 2.58 -5.49 -2.02
C GLY A 227 2.72 -6.29 -3.32
N ALA A 228 3.20 -5.64 -4.38
CA ALA A 228 3.50 -6.28 -5.65
C ALA A 228 4.59 -7.35 -5.53
N LEU A 229 5.68 -7.05 -4.81
CA LEU A 229 6.79 -7.97 -4.55
C LEU A 229 6.32 -9.20 -3.79
N PHE A 230 5.59 -9.03 -2.69
CA PHE A 230 5.07 -10.16 -1.91
C PHE A 230 4.06 -10.98 -2.71
N GLY A 231 3.18 -10.32 -3.47
CA GLY A 231 2.28 -11.01 -4.39
C GLY A 231 3.04 -11.86 -5.41
N PHE A 232 4.09 -11.32 -6.01
CA PHE A 232 4.97 -12.05 -6.93
C PHE A 232 5.64 -13.25 -6.25
N LEU A 233 6.25 -13.05 -5.08
CA LEU A 233 6.97 -14.10 -4.36
C LEU A 233 6.03 -15.25 -3.96
N ILE A 234 4.84 -14.94 -3.44
CA ILE A 234 3.84 -15.95 -3.08
C ILE A 234 3.37 -16.71 -4.34
N MET A 235 3.08 -16.00 -5.43
CA MET A 235 2.66 -16.62 -6.69
C MET A 235 3.73 -17.51 -7.30
N TRP A 236 4.97 -17.05 -7.30
CA TRP A 236 6.11 -17.82 -7.77
C TRP A 236 6.30 -19.10 -6.94
N TYR A 237 6.21 -18.98 -5.61
CA TYR A 237 6.28 -20.11 -4.70
C TYR A 237 5.11 -21.10 -4.90
N TRP A 238 3.87 -20.61 -5.01
CA TRP A 238 2.70 -21.47 -5.26
C TRP A 238 2.78 -22.17 -6.60
N LYS A 239 3.18 -21.47 -7.67
CA LYS A 239 3.37 -22.08 -8.99
C LYS A 239 4.41 -23.19 -8.95
N LYS A 240 5.53 -23.00 -8.25
CA LYS A 240 6.59 -24.02 -8.13
C LYS A 240 6.13 -25.25 -7.34
N ASN A 241 5.33 -25.06 -6.28
CA ASN A 241 4.96 -26.13 -5.36
C ASN A 241 3.60 -26.80 -5.65
N GLN A 242 2.70 -26.16 -6.41
CA GLN A 242 1.44 -26.79 -6.82
C GLN A 242 1.65 -27.99 -7.74
N PHE A 243 2.76 -28.05 -8.49
CA PHE A 243 3.07 -29.17 -9.38
C PHE A 243 3.86 -30.30 -8.72
N ASN A 244 4.30 -30.16 -7.47
CA ASN A 244 5.25 -31.10 -6.87
C ASN A 244 4.63 -32.18 -5.97
N ASN A 245 3.36 -32.06 -5.55
CA ASN A 245 2.87 -32.89 -4.44
C ASN A 245 1.58 -33.67 -4.67
N ASN A 246 1.01 -33.82 -5.88
CA ASN A 246 -0.11 -34.75 -6.15
C ASN A 246 -0.34 -35.04 -7.65
N ARG A 247 0.68 -35.52 -8.37
CA ARG A 247 0.47 -36.29 -9.59
C ARG A 247 1.13 -37.64 -9.36
N TRP A 248 0.30 -38.65 -9.07
CA TRP A 248 0.63 -40.05 -8.83
C TRP A 248 1.18 -40.38 -7.43
N ASN A 249 0.25 -40.61 -6.49
CA ASN A 249 0.11 -41.86 -5.73
C ASN A 249 -1.34 -41.96 -5.23
#